data_AF-A0A662TYX6-F1
#
_entry.id   AF-A0A662TYX6-F1
#
_cell.length_a   1.000
_cell.length_b   1.000
_cell.length_c   1.000
_cell.angle_alpha   90.00
_cell.angle_beta   90.00
_cell.angle_gamma   90.00
#
_symmetry.space_group_name_H-M   'P 1'
#
loop_
_entity.id
_entity.type
_entity.pdbx_description
1 polymer ?
#
loop_
_entity_poly.entity_id
_entity_poly.type
_entity_poly.pdbx_seq_one_letter_code
_entity_poly.pdbx_strand_id
1 'polypeptide(L)'
;ILHSSLGEKKHGLNRVVVTSPLGVVPMELERVFPAAHYETPATGYWSVEEKRVVKTLLNHYLEGYTPQNIVIHLPPEQSEIVEPVLDNSNLDVHHTCENNPLSEKSKKRLLELLSSLRDSLPRVSPKTCLVVSAQKVADYQFGVGAGNKLFNHKTVVRGVKNPVIIDSVTGTQIAAMDLETGFLSLTLMGAEKLYPWPNYWVRINFKPRTNTVFSVGVEEADPGIRPGDEVLVLYRDKLVGVGKAVLRGEDMALAERGVAVNLRHYQKDI
;
A
#
# COMPACT_ATOMS: atom_id res chain seq x y z
N ILE A 1 -0.11 -19.12 7.82
CA ILE A 1 -0.39 -20.56 7.54
C ILE A 1 -1.11 -20.75 6.20
N LEU A 2 -2.25 -20.09 5.95
CA LEU A 2 -2.96 -20.20 4.66
C LEU A 2 -2.15 -19.65 3.46
N HIS A 3 -1.40 -18.57 3.69
CA HIS A 3 -0.57 -17.95 2.66
C HIS A 3 0.51 -18.89 2.09
N SER A 4 1.10 -19.75 2.93
CA SER A 4 2.11 -20.73 2.52
C SER A 4 1.49 -21.91 1.78
N SER A 5 0.28 -22.36 2.15
CA SER A 5 -0.38 -23.50 1.49
C SER A 5 -0.86 -23.21 0.07
N LEU A 6 -1.08 -21.94 -0.28
CA LEU A 6 -1.47 -21.55 -1.64
C LEU A 6 -0.34 -21.68 -2.67
N GLY A 7 0.92 -21.69 -2.23
CA GLY A 7 2.08 -21.79 -3.13
C GLY A 7 2.04 -20.78 -4.28
N GLU A 8 2.14 -21.26 -5.51
CA GLU A 8 2.06 -20.43 -6.72
C GLU A 8 0.63 -20.07 -7.14
N LYS A 9 -0.40 -20.75 -6.61
CA LYS A 9 -1.81 -20.49 -6.98
C LYS A 9 -2.31 -19.13 -6.52
N LYS A 10 -1.58 -18.46 -5.62
CA LYS A 10 -1.89 -17.10 -5.20
C LYS A 10 -1.52 -16.02 -6.22
N HIS A 11 -0.63 -16.30 -7.17
CA HIS A 11 -0.19 -15.29 -8.12
C HIS A 11 -1.32 -14.99 -9.12
N GLY A 12 -1.60 -13.71 -9.34
CA GLY A 12 -2.72 -13.27 -10.18
C GLY A 12 -4.08 -13.28 -9.48
N LEU A 13 -4.13 -13.62 -8.19
CA LEU A 13 -5.34 -13.47 -7.38
C LEU A 13 -5.30 -12.16 -6.61
N ASN A 14 -6.35 -11.35 -6.78
CA ASN A 14 -6.64 -10.28 -5.84
C ASN A 14 -7.15 -10.90 -4.55
N ARG A 15 -6.57 -10.50 -3.43
CA ARG A 15 -6.87 -11.07 -2.13
C ARG A 15 -7.09 -9.96 -1.14
N VAL A 16 -8.08 -10.16 -0.29
CA VAL A 16 -8.53 -9.19 0.69
C VAL A 16 -8.72 -9.91 2.01
N VAL A 17 -8.26 -9.28 3.08
CA VAL A 17 -8.49 -9.72 4.45
C VAL A 17 -9.61 -8.86 5.02
N VAL A 18 -10.63 -9.51 5.58
CA VAL A 18 -11.67 -8.84 6.35
C VAL A 18 -11.27 -8.91 7.82
N THR A 19 -11.18 -7.75 8.48
CA THR A 19 -10.69 -7.63 9.86
C THR A 19 -11.31 -6.44 10.58
N SER A 20 -11.20 -6.40 11.91
CA SER A 20 -11.62 -5.25 12.72
C SER A 20 -10.39 -4.64 13.40
N PRO A 21 -10.31 -3.30 13.54
CA PRO A 21 -11.28 -2.28 13.13
C PRO A 21 -11.12 -1.81 11.67
N LEU A 22 -10.12 -2.32 10.94
CA LEU A 22 -9.77 -1.79 9.60
C LEU A 22 -10.80 -2.11 8.51
N GLY A 23 -11.66 -3.09 8.74
CA GLY A 23 -12.69 -3.54 7.81
C GLY A 23 -12.12 -4.42 6.70
N VAL A 24 -11.53 -3.80 5.68
CA VAL A 24 -11.13 -4.47 4.42
C VAL A 24 -9.69 -4.06 4.08
N VAL A 25 -8.79 -5.03 4.07
CA VAL A 25 -7.35 -4.81 3.81
C VAL A 25 -6.93 -5.61 2.59
N PRO A 26 -6.64 -4.97 1.45
CA PRO A 26 -6.01 -5.62 0.31
C PRO A 26 -4.64 -6.19 0.69
N MET A 27 -4.29 -7.38 0.17
CA MET A 27 -3.04 -8.05 0.52
C MET A 27 -1.78 -7.24 0.16
N GLU A 28 -1.86 -6.34 -0.80
CA GLU A 28 -0.77 -5.43 -1.16
C GLU A 28 -0.40 -4.47 -0.01
N LEU A 29 -1.36 -4.18 0.88
CA LEU A 29 -1.20 -3.25 2.01
C LEU A 29 -1.08 -3.96 3.36
N GLU A 30 -1.15 -5.30 3.42
CA GLU A 30 -1.08 -6.09 4.67
C GLU A 30 0.16 -5.74 5.51
N ARG A 31 1.28 -5.44 4.85
CA ARG A 31 2.56 -5.13 5.52
C ARG A 31 2.77 -3.64 5.79
N VAL A 32 1.78 -2.79 5.50
CA VAL A 32 1.88 -1.34 5.62
C VAL A 32 1.14 -0.88 6.88
N PHE A 33 1.65 0.15 7.55
CA PHE A 33 0.94 0.81 8.64
C PHE A 33 -0.40 1.41 8.16
N PRO A 34 -1.51 1.23 8.89
CA PRO A 34 -1.63 0.57 10.20
C PRO A 34 -1.93 -0.93 10.14
N ALA A 35 -2.18 -1.50 8.96
CA ALA A 35 -2.55 -2.91 8.81
C ALA A 35 -1.52 -3.91 9.36
N ALA A 36 -0.24 -3.58 9.34
CA ALA A 36 0.79 -4.43 9.95
C ALA A 36 0.90 -4.30 11.48
N HIS A 37 0.26 -3.30 12.09
CA HIS A 37 0.52 -2.88 13.48
C HIS A 37 -0.72 -2.83 14.36
N TYR A 38 -1.86 -3.32 13.87
CA TYR A 38 -3.04 -3.43 14.72
C TYR A 38 -2.97 -4.76 15.49
N GLU A 39 -2.96 -4.66 16.81
CA GLU A 39 -3.24 -5.78 17.69
C GLU A 39 -4.56 -5.49 18.38
N THR A 40 -5.62 -6.13 17.91
CA THR A 40 -6.91 -6.07 18.61
C THR A 40 -7.36 -7.47 18.97
N PRO A 41 -7.75 -7.72 20.23
CA PRO A 41 -8.33 -9.00 20.61
C PRO A 41 -9.67 -9.15 19.89
N ALA A 42 -9.78 -10.17 19.05
CA ALA A 42 -11.04 -10.51 18.42
C ALA A 42 -12.00 -11.07 19.48
N THR A 43 -13.14 -10.40 19.65
CA THR A 43 -14.21 -10.86 20.56
C THR A 43 -15.00 -12.03 19.96
N GLY A 44 -14.81 -12.32 18.66
CA GLY A 44 -15.60 -13.28 17.90
C GLY A 44 -17.00 -12.78 17.52
N TYR A 45 -17.39 -11.59 17.99
CA TYR A 45 -18.66 -10.95 17.69
C TYR A 45 -18.44 -9.69 16.86
N TRP A 46 -19.21 -9.55 15.78
CA TRP A 46 -19.18 -8.37 14.92
C TRP A 46 -20.35 -7.44 15.26
N SER A 47 -20.04 -6.25 15.77
CA SER A 47 -21.00 -5.19 16.01
C SER A 47 -21.62 -4.66 14.71
N VAL A 48 -22.76 -3.97 14.82
CA VAL A 48 -23.45 -3.35 13.68
C VAL A 48 -22.54 -2.32 13.00
N GLU A 49 -21.76 -1.59 13.77
CA GLU A 49 -20.79 -0.59 13.31
C GLU A 49 -19.68 -1.25 12.50
N GLU A 50 -19.06 -2.33 12.99
CA GLU A 50 -18.01 -3.03 12.26
C GLU A 50 -18.53 -3.65 10.97
N LYS A 51 -19.72 -4.27 11.01
CA LYS A 51 -20.40 -4.78 9.80
C LYS A 51 -20.63 -3.66 8.78
N ARG A 52 -21.03 -2.46 9.22
CA ARG A 52 -21.21 -1.29 8.35
C ARG A 52 -19.89 -0.84 7.72
N VAL A 53 -18.80 -0.79 8.49
CA VAL A 53 -17.47 -0.43 7.97
C VAL A 53 -17.02 -1.41 6.89
N VAL A 54 -17.12 -2.72 7.16
CA VAL A 54 -16.78 -3.76 6.17
C VAL A 54 -17.62 -3.62 4.91
N LYS A 55 -18.95 -3.45 5.05
CA LYS A 55 -19.86 -3.28 3.92
C LYS A 55 -19.47 -2.10 3.04
N THR A 56 -19.21 -0.94 3.64
CA THR A 56 -18.84 0.28 2.90
C THR A 56 -17.50 0.11 2.18
N LEU A 57 -16.48 -0.40 2.86
CA LEU A 57 -15.15 -0.55 2.26
C LEU A 57 -15.12 -1.63 1.19
N LEU A 58 -15.85 -2.74 1.37
CA LEU A 58 -15.92 -3.81 0.38
C LEU A 58 -16.65 -3.36 -0.88
N ASN A 59 -17.75 -2.61 -0.75
CA ASN A 59 -18.42 -1.99 -1.89
C ASN A 59 -17.46 -1.08 -2.67
N HIS A 60 -16.76 -0.19 -1.97
CA HIS A 60 -15.80 0.71 -2.62
C HIS A 60 -14.64 -0.05 -3.31
N TYR A 61 -14.16 -1.12 -2.68
CA TYR A 61 -13.14 -1.98 -3.28
C TYR A 61 -13.63 -2.66 -4.58
N LEU A 62 -14.91 -3.09 -4.62
CA LEU A 62 -15.51 -3.74 -5.78
C LEU A 62 -15.97 -2.74 -6.87
N GLU A 63 -16.26 -1.48 -6.54
CA GLU A 63 -16.52 -0.43 -7.54
C GLU A 63 -15.31 -0.23 -8.46
N GLY A 64 -14.10 -0.31 -7.91
CA GLY A 64 -12.86 -0.25 -8.67
C GLY A 64 -12.50 -1.55 -9.42
N TYR A 65 -13.22 -2.65 -9.16
CA TYR A 65 -12.90 -3.98 -9.67
C TYR A 65 -14.12 -4.91 -9.66
N THR A 66 -14.62 -5.30 -10.83
CA THR A 66 -15.70 -6.28 -10.97
C THR A 66 -15.14 -7.67 -11.30
N PRO A 67 -14.85 -8.52 -10.29
CA PRO A 67 -14.45 -9.90 -10.57
C PRO A 67 -15.63 -10.69 -11.15
N GLN A 68 -15.32 -11.68 -12.00
CA GLN A 68 -16.32 -12.68 -12.39
C GLN A 68 -16.55 -13.71 -11.26
N ASN A 69 -15.49 -14.09 -10.56
CA ASN A 69 -15.51 -15.10 -9.51
C ASN A 69 -15.04 -14.52 -8.17
N ILE A 70 -15.80 -14.78 -7.11
CA ILE A 70 -15.45 -14.41 -5.73
C ILE A 70 -15.38 -15.68 -4.90
N VAL A 71 -14.26 -15.88 -4.20
CA VAL A 71 -14.06 -17.02 -3.32
C VAL A 71 -14.08 -16.56 -1.87
N ILE A 72 -15.11 -16.97 -1.13
CA ILE A 72 -15.23 -16.72 0.30
C ILE A 72 -14.60 -17.91 1.05
N HIS A 73 -13.49 -17.63 1.73
CA HIS A 73 -12.77 -18.60 2.56
C HIS A 73 -12.84 -18.20 4.05
N LEU A 74 -14.06 -17.95 4.53
CA LEU A 74 -14.38 -17.59 5.91
C LEU A 74 -15.27 -18.68 6.55
N PRO A 75 -15.22 -18.88 7.88
CA PRO A 75 -16.24 -19.67 8.57
C PRO A 75 -17.64 -19.18 8.22
N PRO A 76 -18.67 -20.05 8.16
CA PRO A 76 -20.04 -19.64 7.83
C PRO A 76 -20.57 -18.51 8.74
N GLU A 77 -20.29 -18.58 10.03
CA GLU A 77 -20.68 -17.54 11.00
C GLU A 77 -20.07 -16.16 10.69
N GLN A 78 -18.96 -16.13 9.95
CA GLN A 78 -18.28 -14.90 9.54
C GLN A 78 -18.59 -14.53 8.09
N SER A 79 -19.10 -15.44 7.24
CA SER A 79 -19.42 -15.11 5.85
C SER A 79 -20.61 -14.17 5.74
N GLU A 80 -21.51 -14.18 6.72
CA GLU A 80 -22.63 -13.23 6.86
C GLU A 80 -22.20 -11.75 6.80
N ILE A 81 -20.92 -11.43 7.09
CA ILE A 81 -20.44 -10.05 7.02
C ILE A 81 -20.22 -9.56 5.58
N VAL A 82 -19.88 -10.47 4.66
CA VAL A 82 -19.57 -10.14 3.28
C VAL A 82 -20.71 -10.49 2.33
N GLU A 83 -21.51 -11.51 2.62
CA GLU A 83 -22.62 -11.96 1.77
C GLU A 83 -23.56 -10.84 1.32
N PRO A 84 -24.02 -9.91 2.20
CA PRO A 84 -24.94 -8.84 1.79
C PRO A 84 -24.36 -7.82 0.80
N VAL A 85 -23.04 -7.82 0.59
CA VAL A 85 -22.36 -7.01 -0.44
C VAL A 85 -22.32 -7.75 -1.78
N LEU A 86 -22.36 -9.07 -1.74
CA LEU A 86 -22.08 -9.95 -2.85
C LEU A 86 -23.33 -10.50 -3.54
N ASP A 87 -24.53 -10.26 -2.98
CA ASP A 87 -25.85 -10.65 -3.54
C ASP A 87 -26.23 -9.96 -4.87
N ASN A 88 -25.29 -9.30 -5.55
CA ASN A 88 -25.50 -8.72 -6.86
C ASN A 88 -25.47 -9.81 -7.95
N SER A 89 -26.46 -9.80 -8.84
CA SER A 89 -26.82 -10.88 -9.78
C SER A 89 -25.74 -11.32 -10.80
N ASN A 90 -24.56 -10.67 -10.82
CA ASN A 90 -23.52 -10.88 -11.84
C ASN A 90 -22.21 -11.45 -11.27
N LEU A 91 -22.17 -11.88 -10.01
CA LEU A 91 -20.98 -12.41 -9.35
C LEU A 91 -21.13 -13.91 -9.05
N ASP A 92 -20.19 -14.73 -9.50
CA ASP A 92 -20.14 -16.15 -9.12
C ASP A 92 -19.45 -16.27 -7.76
N VAL A 93 -20.25 -16.44 -6.70
CA VAL A 93 -19.78 -16.52 -5.30
C VAL A 93 -19.59 -17.99 -4.90
N HIS A 94 -18.37 -18.32 -4.45
CA HIS A 94 -17.98 -19.68 -4.06
C HIS A 94 -17.53 -19.74 -2.60
N HIS A 95 -18.21 -20.56 -1.79
CA HIS A 95 -17.79 -20.84 -0.41
C HIS A 95 -16.87 -22.05 -0.36
N THR A 96 -15.73 -21.91 0.32
CA THR A 96 -14.71 -22.98 0.39
C THR A 96 -14.36 -23.43 1.81
N CYS A 97 -14.80 -22.69 2.83
CA CYS A 97 -14.60 -23.06 4.23
C CYS A 97 -15.90 -23.63 4.81
N GLU A 98 -15.80 -24.81 5.45
CA GLU A 98 -16.96 -25.43 6.13
C GLU A 98 -17.10 -24.95 7.57
N ASN A 99 -16.06 -25.15 8.40
CA ASN A 99 -16.07 -24.72 9.80
C ASN A 99 -14.79 -23.93 10.11
N ASN A 100 -13.63 -24.56 9.86
CA ASN A 100 -12.32 -23.97 10.13
C ASN A 100 -11.57 -23.75 8.80
N PRO A 101 -11.13 -22.51 8.48
CA PRO A 101 -10.35 -22.19 7.29
C PRO A 101 -9.02 -22.96 7.21
N LEU A 102 -8.44 -23.30 8.36
CA LEU A 102 -7.18 -24.02 8.45
C LEU A 102 -7.33 -25.55 8.46
N SER A 103 -8.56 -26.09 8.44
CA SER A 103 -8.78 -27.52 8.33
C SER A 103 -8.32 -28.06 6.96
N GLU A 104 -7.84 -29.30 6.92
CA GLU A 104 -7.39 -29.93 5.67
C GLU A 104 -8.51 -30.02 4.63
N LYS A 105 -9.76 -30.23 5.07
CA LYS A 105 -10.93 -30.27 4.18
C LYS A 105 -11.20 -28.91 3.52
N SER A 106 -11.22 -27.82 4.30
CA SER A 106 -11.38 -26.46 3.76
C SER A 106 -10.23 -26.08 2.83
N LYS A 107 -8.98 -26.39 3.20
CA LYS A 107 -7.81 -26.13 2.35
C LYS A 107 -7.88 -26.89 1.03
N LYS A 108 -8.24 -28.17 1.07
CA LYS A 108 -8.36 -29.01 -0.14
C LYS A 108 -9.41 -28.43 -1.08
N ARG A 109 -10.61 -28.10 -0.57
CA ARG A 109 -11.69 -27.47 -1.36
C ARG A 109 -11.26 -26.15 -2.00
N LEU A 110 -10.58 -25.29 -1.25
CA LEU A 110 -10.01 -24.05 -1.78
C LEU A 110 -9.01 -24.32 -2.91
N LEU A 111 -8.07 -25.24 -2.69
CA LEU A 111 -7.02 -25.56 -3.66
C LEU A 111 -7.55 -26.22 -4.95
N GLU A 112 -8.61 -27.03 -4.85
CA GLU A 112 -9.30 -27.65 -5.97
C GLU A 112 -10.06 -26.61 -6.79
N LEU A 113 -10.84 -25.75 -6.13
CA LEU A 113 -11.54 -24.64 -6.80
C LEU A 113 -10.54 -23.71 -7.51
N LEU A 114 -9.49 -23.27 -6.81
CA LEU A 114 -8.47 -22.41 -7.41
C LEU A 114 -7.75 -23.09 -8.58
N SER A 115 -7.56 -24.42 -8.57
CA SER A 115 -7.04 -25.12 -9.75
C SER A 115 -8.00 -25.04 -10.92
N SER A 116 -9.30 -25.27 -10.69
CA SER A 116 -10.32 -25.25 -11.74
C SER A 116 -10.47 -23.86 -12.39
N LEU A 117 -10.36 -22.80 -11.58
CA LEU A 117 -10.42 -21.42 -12.08
C LEU A 117 -9.12 -20.99 -12.76
N ARG A 118 -7.98 -21.64 -12.46
CA ARG A 118 -6.66 -21.20 -12.93
C ARG A 118 -6.51 -21.23 -14.44
N ASP A 119 -7.19 -22.15 -15.13
CA ASP A 119 -7.13 -22.24 -16.59
C ASP A 119 -7.80 -21.04 -17.27
N SER A 120 -8.76 -20.39 -16.60
CA SER A 120 -9.41 -19.16 -17.07
C SER A 120 -8.70 -17.86 -16.69
N LEU A 121 -7.66 -17.91 -15.85
CA LEU A 121 -7.00 -16.73 -15.30
C LEU A 121 -5.64 -16.46 -15.93
N PRO A 122 -5.24 -15.19 -16.10
CA PRO A 122 -3.93 -14.84 -16.62
C PRO A 122 -2.83 -15.31 -15.67
N ARG A 123 -1.76 -15.91 -16.23
CA ARG A 123 -0.59 -16.28 -15.45
C ARG A 123 0.24 -15.03 -15.12
N VAL A 124 0.29 -14.68 -13.84
CA VAL A 124 1.10 -13.57 -13.34
C VAL A 124 2.36 -14.12 -12.67
N SER A 125 3.52 -13.56 -13.02
CA SER A 125 4.79 -13.97 -12.41
C SER A 125 4.90 -13.47 -10.97
N PRO A 126 5.63 -14.18 -10.07
CA PRO A 126 5.87 -13.69 -8.71
C PRO A 126 6.51 -12.30 -8.68
N LYS A 127 7.41 -12.02 -9.64
CA LYS A 127 8.08 -10.71 -9.76
C LYS A 127 7.09 -9.60 -10.11
N THR A 128 6.15 -9.88 -11.00
CA THR A 128 5.08 -8.95 -11.37
C THR A 128 4.19 -8.65 -10.16
N CYS A 129 3.83 -9.66 -9.36
CA CYS A 129 3.06 -9.43 -8.13
C CYS A 129 3.80 -8.49 -7.16
N LEU A 130 5.11 -8.65 -6.97
CA LEU A 130 5.90 -7.75 -6.12
C LEU A 130 5.89 -6.31 -6.61
N VAL A 131 6.00 -6.10 -7.93
CA VAL A 131 5.93 -4.76 -8.53
C VAL A 131 4.54 -4.15 -8.30
N VAL A 132 3.48 -4.90 -8.57
CA VAL A 132 2.09 -4.43 -8.36
C VAL A 132 1.85 -4.10 -6.89
N SER A 133 2.30 -4.94 -5.95
CA SER A 133 2.18 -4.63 -4.53
C SER A 133 2.89 -3.32 -4.17
N ALA A 134 4.13 -3.13 -4.63
CA ALA A 134 4.86 -1.89 -4.38
C ALA A 134 4.22 -0.65 -5.04
N GLN A 135 3.60 -0.80 -6.22
CA GLN A 135 2.80 0.26 -6.85
C GLN A 135 1.59 0.64 -5.99
N LYS A 136 0.91 -0.34 -5.40
CA LYS A 136 -0.24 -0.08 -4.52
C LYS A 136 0.16 0.55 -3.19
N VAL A 137 1.34 0.22 -2.66
CA VAL A 137 1.91 0.98 -1.53
C VAL A 137 2.18 2.44 -1.93
N ALA A 138 2.70 2.69 -3.13
CA ALA A 138 2.91 4.06 -3.61
C ALA A 138 1.58 4.82 -3.80
N ASP A 139 0.56 4.18 -4.38
CA ASP A 139 -0.78 4.76 -4.51
C ASP A 139 -1.39 5.10 -3.13
N TYR A 140 -1.18 4.25 -2.13
CA TYR A 140 -1.64 4.48 -0.77
C TYR A 140 -0.90 5.63 -0.08
N GLN A 141 0.42 5.71 -0.27
CA GLN A 141 1.28 6.68 0.41
C GLN A 141 1.24 8.07 -0.21
N PHE A 142 1.24 8.17 -1.53
CA PHE A 142 1.38 9.44 -2.26
C PHE A 142 0.10 9.85 -3.01
N GLY A 143 -0.94 9.03 -2.94
CA GLY A 143 -2.21 9.21 -3.64
C GLY A 143 -2.31 8.41 -4.94
N VAL A 144 -3.56 8.20 -5.38
CA VAL A 144 -3.90 7.36 -6.55
C VAL A 144 -3.13 7.81 -7.79
N GLY A 145 -2.45 6.87 -8.44
CA GLY A 145 -1.69 7.10 -9.66
C GLY A 145 -0.19 7.29 -9.44
N ALA A 146 0.25 7.50 -8.19
CA ALA A 146 1.66 7.60 -7.85
C ALA A 146 2.42 6.30 -8.19
N GLY A 147 1.79 5.13 -8.02
CA GLY A 147 2.36 3.85 -8.43
C GLY A 147 2.63 3.77 -9.94
N ASN A 148 1.74 4.32 -10.77
CA ASN A 148 1.94 4.35 -12.22
C ASN A 148 3.00 5.38 -12.65
N LYS A 149 3.15 6.47 -11.88
CA LYS A 149 4.15 7.51 -12.13
C LYS A 149 5.56 7.04 -11.75
N LEU A 150 5.69 6.42 -10.58
CA LEU A 150 6.97 5.98 -10.00
C LEU A 150 7.50 4.69 -10.66
N PHE A 151 6.63 3.76 -11.02
CA PHE A 151 7.00 2.47 -11.60
C PHE A 151 6.66 2.42 -13.09
N ASN A 152 7.56 1.84 -13.88
CA ASN A 152 7.34 1.58 -15.30
C ASN A 152 7.72 0.13 -15.66
N HIS A 153 7.66 -0.24 -16.94
CA HIS A 153 8.02 -1.58 -17.42
C HIS A 153 9.51 -1.96 -17.19
N LYS A 154 10.35 -1.00 -16.79
CA LYS A 154 11.76 -1.18 -16.43
C LYS A 154 11.98 -1.17 -14.92
N THR A 155 10.92 -1.15 -14.11
CA THR A 155 11.06 -1.20 -12.66
C THR A 155 11.02 -2.63 -12.17
N VAL A 156 11.99 -3.01 -11.34
CA VAL A 156 12.05 -4.34 -10.73
C VAL A 156 12.11 -4.22 -9.22
N VAL A 157 11.44 -5.15 -8.54
CA VAL A 157 11.52 -5.30 -7.09
C VAL A 157 12.46 -6.47 -6.78
N ARG A 158 13.50 -6.21 -5.98
CA ARG A 158 14.43 -7.23 -5.48
C ARG A 158 14.24 -7.44 -3.99
N GLY A 159 14.31 -8.69 -3.56
CA GLY A 159 14.10 -9.07 -2.17
C GLY A 159 12.61 -9.18 -1.80
N VAL A 160 12.29 -10.23 -1.05
CA VAL A 160 10.90 -10.46 -0.56
C VAL A 160 10.74 -9.91 0.86
N LYS A 161 11.73 -10.17 1.73
CA LYS A 161 11.72 -9.68 3.11
C LYS A 161 12.01 -8.19 3.18
N ASN A 162 13.01 -7.75 2.41
CA ASN A 162 13.44 -6.36 2.31
C ASN A 162 13.33 -5.88 0.85
N PRO A 163 12.13 -5.54 0.36
CA PRO A 163 11.93 -5.10 -1.00
C PRO A 163 12.69 -3.80 -1.31
N VAL A 164 13.52 -3.85 -2.35
CA VAL A 164 14.20 -2.70 -2.94
C VAL A 164 13.73 -2.53 -4.36
N ILE A 165 13.34 -1.31 -4.71
CA ILE A 165 12.81 -0.95 -6.02
C ILE A 165 13.96 -0.35 -6.83
N ILE A 166 14.23 -0.93 -7.99
CA ILE A 166 15.39 -0.62 -8.83
C ILE A 166 14.92 -0.33 -10.26
N ASP A 167 15.52 0.68 -10.88
CA ASP A 167 15.44 0.87 -12.33
C ASP A 167 16.36 -0.15 -13.01
N SER A 168 15.79 -1.05 -13.79
CA SER A 168 16.53 -2.16 -14.40
C SER A 168 17.48 -1.73 -15.51
N VAL A 169 17.34 -0.52 -16.07
CA VAL A 169 18.21 -0.02 -17.13
C VAL A 169 19.47 0.58 -16.54
N THR A 170 19.33 1.42 -15.52
CA THR A 170 20.48 2.10 -14.88
C THR A 170 21.07 1.28 -13.74
N GLY A 171 20.32 0.30 -13.21
CA GLY A 171 20.68 -0.45 -12.01
C GLY A 171 20.54 0.36 -10.71
N THR A 172 19.99 1.58 -10.77
CA THR A 172 19.91 2.49 -9.63
C THR A 172 18.68 2.22 -8.77
N GLN A 173 18.84 2.28 -7.46
CA GLN A 173 17.74 2.20 -6.51
C GLN A 173 16.89 3.48 -6.55
N ILE A 174 15.58 3.32 -6.70
CA ILE A 174 14.62 4.42 -6.71
C ILE A 174 13.84 4.51 -5.39
N ALA A 175 13.61 3.39 -4.73
CA ALA A 175 12.99 3.36 -3.42
C ALA A 175 13.39 2.07 -2.67
N ALA A 176 13.23 2.08 -1.35
CA ALA A 176 13.24 0.86 -0.54
C ALA A 176 12.00 0.84 0.34
N MET A 177 11.50 -0.35 0.63
CA MET A 177 10.43 -0.52 1.61
C MET A 177 11.02 -0.45 3.02
N ASP A 178 10.49 0.45 3.83
CA ASP A 178 10.77 0.54 5.25
C ASP A 178 10.19 -0.69 5.96
N LEU A 179 11.02 -1.42 6.70
CA LEU A 179 10.62 -2.72 7.27
C LEU A 179 9.69 -2.59 8.47
N GLU A 180 9.77 -1.46 9.16
CA GLU A 180 8.92 -1.15 10.30
C GLU A 180 7.55 -0.77 9.76
N THR A 181 7.44 0.29 8.97
CA THR A 181 6.14 0.84 8.56
C THR A 181 5.55 0.25 7.28
N GLY A 182 6.36 -0.43 6.45
CA GLY A 182 5.95 -0.92 5.13
C GLY A 182 5.86 0.17 4.04
N PHE A 183 6.10 1.44 4.38
CA PHE A 183 6.10 2.55 3.42
C PHE A 183 7.32 2.56 2.50
N LEU A 184 7.21 3.25 1.37
CA LEU A 184 8.32 3.48 0.47
C LEU A 184 9.15 4.68 0.93
N SER A 185 10.43 4.41 1.17
CA SER A 185 11.48 5.40 1.35
C SER A 185 12.11 5.72 0.00
N LEU A 186 11.83 6.90 -0.56
CA LEU A 186 12.36 7.31 -1.86
C LEU A 186 13.86 7.64 -1.79
N THR A 187 14.55 7.39 -2.90
CA THR A 187 15.85 8.01 -3.19
C THR A 187 15.62 9.30 -4.00
N LEU A 188 16.67 10.11 -4.22
CA LEU A 188 16.56 11.26 -5.13
C LEU A 188 16.10 10.84 -6.53
N MET A 189 16.66 9.78 -7.09
CA MET A 189 16.25 9.24 -8.38
C MET A 189 14.79 8.79 -8.41
N GLY A 190 14.27 8.23 -7.30
CA GLY A 190 12.85 7.89 -7.20
C GLY A 190 11.95 9.10 -7.15
N ALA A 191 12.35 10.11 -6.36
CA ALA A 191 11.64 11.37 -6.35
C ALA A 191 11.69 12.11 -7.68
N GLU A 192 12.78 12.02 -8.45
CA GLU A 192 12.85 12.57 -9.81
C GLU A 192 11.86 11.88 -10.76
N LYS A 193 11.57 10.59 -10.57
CA LYS A 193 10.54 9.88 -11.35
C LYS A 193 9.12 10.32 -10.96
N LEU A 194 8.90 10.55 -9.68
CA LEU A 194 7.60 11.00 -9.17
C LEU A 194 7.33 12.47 -9.54
N TYR A 195 8.33 13.32 -9.43
CA TYR A 195 8.26 14.76 -9.71
C TYR A 195 8.04 15.06 -11.20
N PRO A 196 7.21 16.07 -11.56
CA PRO A 196 6.29 16.80 -10.70
C PRO A 196 5.11 15.93 -10.23
N TRP A 197 4.71 16.10 -8.97
CA TRP A 197 3.57 15.45 -8.34
C TRP A 197 2.75 16.49 -7.55
N PRO A 198 1.40 16.45 -7.58
CA PRO A 198 0.58 17.51 -6.99
C PRO A 198 0.61 17.55 -5.46
N ASN A 199 0.99 16.44 -4.81
CA ASN A 199 0.89 16.27 -3.37
C ASN A 199 2.28 15.98 -2.74
N TYR A 200 2.36 16.07 -1.41
CA TYR A 200 3.52 15.71 -0.58
C TYR A 200 4.80 16.46 -0.96
N TRP A 201 4.69 17.75 -1.25
CA TRP A 201 5.84 18.62 -1.52
C TRP A 201 6.02 19.70 -0.45
N VAL A 202 7.26 20.14 -0.26
CA VAL A 202 7.66 21.23 0.64
C VAL A 202 8.57 22.18 -0.11
N ARG A 203 8.17 23.44 -0.28
CA ARG A 203 9.00 24.50 -0.88
C ARG A 203 9.82 25.19 0.20
N ILE A 204 11.12 25.31 -0.06
CA ILE A 204 12.08 25.93 0.85
C ILE A 204 12.80 27.10 0.18
N ASN A 205 13.27 28.06 0.99
CA ASN A 205 13.96 29.28 0.54
C ASN A 205 15.50 29.15 0.44
N PHE A 206 16.04 27.96 0.69
CA PHE A 206 17.49 27.70 0.70
C PHE A 206 17.81 26.33 0.11
N LYS A 207 19.07 26.12 -0.30
CA LYS A 207 19.56 24.77 -0.64
C LYS A 207 20.01 24.04 0.63
N PRO A 208 19.51 22.82 0.91
CA PRO A 208 19.91 22.06 2.08
C PRO A 208 21.42 21.75 2.05
N ARG A 209 22.10 22.01 3.16
CA ARG A 209 23.50 21.60 3.38
C ARG A 209 23.62 20.46 4.39
N THR A 210 22.59 20.29 5.20
CA THR A 210 22.45 19.26 6.23
C THR A 210 21.22 18.41 5.93
N ASN A 211 21.05 17.36 6.72
CA ASN A 211 19.90 16.47 6.69
C ASN A 211 18.64 17.04 7.38
N THR A 212 18.61 18.33 7.71
CA THR A 212 17.51 18.96 8.47
C THR A 212 17.02 20.20 7.77
N VAL A 213 15.71 20.28 7.55
CA VAL A 213 15.01 21.51 7.14
C VAL A 213 14.27 22.04 8.34
N PHE A 214 14.62 23.26 8.77
CA PHE A 214 13.90 23.97 9.83
C PHE A 214 12.72 24.75 9.24
N SER A 215 11.65 24.91 10.03
CA SER A 215 10.42 25.61 9.62
C SER A 215 10.68 27.02 9.10
N VAL A 216 11.65 27.74 9.67
CA VAL A 216 12.08 29.09 9.20
C VAL A 216 12.54 29.14 7.73
N GLY A 217 12.92 28.00 7.16
CA GLY A 217 13.34 27.89 5.77
C GLY A 217 12.25 27.34 4.85
N VAL A 218 11.06 27.04 5.35
CA VAL A 218 9.90 26.59 4.58
C VAL A 218 9.08 27.80 4.15
N GLU A 219 8.81 27.93 2.86
CA GLU A 219 7.96 28.99 2.31
C GLU A 219 6.51 28.51 2.22
N GLU A 220 6.32 27.25 1.82
CA GLU A 220 5.01 26.66 1.57
C GLU A 220 5.14 25.13 1.62
N ALA A 221 4.09 24.44 2.04
CA ALA A 221 4.02 22.98 2.00
C ALA A 221 2.59 22.53 1.69
N ASP A 222 2.46 21.35 1.10
CA ASP A 222 1.15 20.74 0.85
C ASP A 222 0.39 20.52 2.19
N PRO A 223 -0.82 21.09 2.37
CA PRO A 223 -1.61 20.94 3.60
C PRO A 223 -1.99 19.48 3.91
N GLY A 224 -1.96 18.59 2.91
CA GLY A 224 -2.21 17.15 3.09
C GLY A 224 -1.12 16.42 3.89
N ILE A 225 0.07 17.01 4.04
CA ILE A 225 1.21 16.38 4.72
C ILE A 225 0.94 16.18 6.21
N ARG A 226 1.22 14.96 6.69
CA ARG A 226 1.19 14.56 8.10
C ARG A 226 2.59 14.18 8.58
N PRO A 227 2.85 14.28 9.89
CA PRO A 227 4.10 13.77 10.47
C PRO A 227 4.35 12.31 10.10
N GLY A 228 5.57 12.02 9.65
CA GLY A 228 5.98 10.70 9.17
C GLY A 228 5.85 10.50 7.66
N ASP A 229 5.09 11.34 6.96
CA ASP A 229 4.94 11.24 5.50
C ASP A 229 6.27 11.51 4.79
N GLU A 230 6.46 10.79 3.70
CA GLU A 230 7.60 11.00 2.81
C GLU A 230 7.31 12.20 1.90
N VAL A 231 8.22 13.18 1.86
CA VAL A 231 8.00 14.45 1.16
C VAL A 231 9.10 14.77 0.14
N LEU A 232 8.68 15.42 -0.95
CA LEU A 232 9.54 16.00 -1.98
C LEU A 232 9.92 17.42 -1.58
N VAL A 233 11.21 17.70 -1.41
CA VAL A 233 11.69 19.02 -1.02
C VAL A 233 12.14 19.80 -2.25
N LEU A 234 11.55 20.98 -2.45
CA LEU A 234 11.71 21.81 -3.64
C LEU A 234 12.39 23.13 -3.28
N TYR A 235 13.37 23.54 -4.08
CA TYR A 235 13.97 24.88 -4.02
C TYR A 235 13.89 25.50 -5.42
N ARG A 236 13.24 26.66 -5.54
CA ARG A 236 12.96 27.33 -6.84
C ARG A 236 12.30 26.38 -7.85
N ASP A 237 11.27 25.66 -7.40
CA ASP A 237 10.53 24.63 -8.17
C ASP A 237 11.41 23.55 -8.80
N LYS A 238 12.55 23.26 -8.18
CA LYS A 238 13.40 22.12 -8.51
C LYS A 238 13.47 21.18 -7.33
N LEU A 239 13.31 19.90 -7.58
CA LEU A 239 13.55 18.87 -6.58
C LEU A 239 15.01 18.93 -6.12
N VAL A 240 15.21 19.16 -4.82
CA VAL A 240 16.53 19.21 -4.18
C VAL A 240 16.69 18.17 -3.07
N GLY A 241 15.60 17.54 -2.60
CA GLY A 241 15.68 16.59 -1.51
C GLY A 241 14.45 15.70 -1.36
N VAL A 242 14.63 14.65 -0.57
CA VAL A 242 13.56 13.77 -0.07
C VAL A 242 13.78 13.50 1.40
N GLY A 243 12.69 13.39 2.16
CA GLY A 243 12.76 13.18 3.60
C GLY A 243 11.43 12.81 4.22
N LYS A 244 11.42 12.72 5.54
CA LYS A 244 10.20 12.53 6.34
C LYS A 244 9.77 13.85 6.97
N ALA A 245 8.49 14.17 6.85
CA ALA A 245 7.85 15.28 7.53
C ALA A 245 7.86 15.07 9.05
N VAL A 246 8.16 16.13 9.79
CA VAL A 246 8.08 16.18 11.27
C VAL A 246 6.84 16.92 11.74
N LEU A 247 6.40 17.91 10.96
CA LEU A 247 5.21 18.71 11.19
C LEU A 247 4.14 18.43 10.13
N ARG A 248 2.92 18.90 10.36
CA ARG A 248 1.89 18.97 9.31
C ARG A 248 2.27 20.05 8.30
N GLY A 249 1.82 19.92 7.05
CA GLY A 249 2.15 20.89 6.01
C GLY A 249 1.81 22.33 6.38
N GLU A 250 0.59 22.58 6.90
CA GLU A 250 0.16 23.90 7.36
C GLU A 250 1.06 24.47 8.46
N ASP A 251 1.49 23.63 9.40
CA ASP A 251 2.35 24.03 10.51
C ASP A 251 3.78 24.33 10.06
N MET A 252 4.27 23.70 8.98
CA MET A 252 5.65 23.89 8.50
C MET A 252 5.92 25.34 8.08
N ALA A 253 4.96 25.98 7.41
CA ALA A 253 5.10 27.36 6.93
C ALA A 253 4.77 28.42 8.02
N LEU A 254 3.98 28.05 9.03
CA LEU A 254 3.57 28.96 10.10
C LEU A 254 4.56 28.97 11.29
N ALA A 255 5.28 27.88 11.51
CA ALA A 255 6.14 27.74 12.69
C ALA A 255 7.41 28.60 12.58
N GLU A 256 7.65 29.46 13.57
CA GLU A 256 8.85 30.32 13.65
C GLU A 256 10.12 29.57 14.07
N ARG A 257 10.00 28.31 14.51
CA ARG A 257 11.12 27.46 14.94
C ARG A 257 10.75 25.98 14.89
N GLY A 258 11.75 25.13 14.91
CA GLY A 258 11.59 23.67 14.93
C GLY A 258 11.97 23.01 13.61
N VAL A 259 12.05 21.68 13.63
CA VAL A 259 12.35 20.87 12.45
C VAL A 259 11.06 20.62 11.69
N ALA A 260 11.05 20.94 10.40
CA ALA A 260 9.94 20.67 9.49
C ALA A 260 10.11 19.32 8.78
N VAL A 261 11.32 19.04 8.28
CA VAL A 261 11.62 17.81 7.51
C VAL A 261 12.99 17.26 7.88
N ASN A 262 13.05 15.94 8.13
CA ASN A 262 14.29 15.18 8.23
C ASN A 262 14.63 14.60 6.85
N LEU A 263 15.63 15.17 6.18
CA LEU A 263 16.07 14.73 4.86
C LEU A 263 16.82 13.41 4.94
N ARG A 264 16.44 12.48 4.06
CA ARG A 264 17.20 11.25 3.81
C ARG A 264 18.28 11.48 2.78
N HIS A 265 17.91 12.05 1.63
CA HIS A 265 18.84 12.39 0.56
C HIS A 265 18.56 13.82 0.06
N TYR A 266 19.61 14.54 -0.30
CA TYR A 266 19.52 15.86 -0.91
C TYR A 266 20.67 16.07 -1.89
N GLN A 267 20.46 16.93 -2.88
CA GLN A 267 21.48 17.30 -3.84
C GLN A 267 22.59 18.06 -3.11
N LYS A 268 23.80 17.52 -3.15
CA LYS A 268 25.00 18.22 -2.68
C LYS A 268 25.51 19.08 -3.82
N ASP A 269 25.82 20.35 -3.54
CA ASP A 269 26.57 21.15 -4.50
C ASP A 269 27.95 20.49 -4.70
N ILE A 270 28.34 20.31 -5.97
CA ILE A 270 29.65 19.78 -6.40
C ILE A 270 30.70 20.89 -6.26
#